data_AF-A0A947ZQP3-F1
#
_entry.id   AF-A0A947ZQP3-F1
#
_cell.length_a   1.000
_cell.length_b   1.000
_cell.length_c   1.000
_cell.angle_alpha   90.00
_cell.angle_beta   90.00
_cell.angle_gamma   90.00
#
_symmetry.space_group_name_H-M   'P 1'
#
loop_
_entity.id
_entity.type
_entity.pdbx_description
1 polymer ?
#
loop_
_entity_poly.entity_id
_entity_poly.type
_entity_poly.pdbx_seq_one_letter_code
_entity_poly.pdbx_strand_id
1 'polypeptide(L)'
;MNTKKVYIILFILVVIITLVFLRGNEDGWICEDGFPVKHGNPSQPAPIDLCDGVVASFDDCVKAGNPVMESYPRQCRDSNTDQSFTENIGNQLEKDNLIRLDNPRPNQKIESPLTLKGEARGTWFFEGDFPVILTDWDGKIIAEGFFTAKDDWMTEEFVPFEGTLVFENPENLGDFSEKGSLILRKDNPSGLPENDDALEIPIRF
;
A
#
# COMPACT_ATOMS: atom_id res chain seq x y z
N MET A 1 -52.43 16.07 -41.42
CA MET A 1 -52.12 14.81 -40.70
C MET A 1 -53.37 14.38 -39.94
N ASN A 2 -53.85 13.14 -40.09
CA ASN A 2 -55.09 12.67 -39.44
C ASN A 2 -54.89 12.62 -37.92
N THR A 3 -55.83 13.16 -37.13
CA THR A 3 -55.79 13.15 -35.65
C THR A 3 -55.51 11.76 -35.09
N LYS A 4 -56.04 10.69 -35.70
CA LYS A 4 -55.72 9.30 -35.32
C LYS A 4 -54.23 8.95 -35.50
N LYS A 5 -53.59 9.45 -36.56
CA LYS A 5 -52.15 9.26 -36.80
C LYS A 5 -51.30 10.03 -35.78
N VAL A 6 -51.77 11.21 -35.34
CA VAL A 6 -51.09 12.01 -34.31
C VAL A 6 -51.06 11.27 -32.96
N TYR A 7 -52.19 10.71 -32.54
CA TYR A 7 -52.26 9.95 -31.28
C TYR A 7 -51.41 8.66 -31.31
N ILE A 8 -51.36 7.96 -32.44
CA ILE A 8 -50.51 6.77 -32.60
C ILE A 8 -49.02 7.14 -32.48
N ILE A 9 -48.59 8.24 -33.10
CA ILE A 9 -47.20 8.70 -33.02
C ILE A 9 -46.84 9.10 -31.59
N LEU A 10 -47.72 9.82 -30.89
CA LEU A 10 -47.51 10.20 -29.49
C LEU A 10 -47.41 8.98 -28.57
N PHE A 11 -48.29 7.98 -28.76
CA PHE A 11 -48.24 6.74 -27.98
C PHE A 11 -46.92 5.98 -28.19
N ILE A 12 -46.46 5.86 -29.44
CA ILE A 12 -45.17 5.22 -29.76
C ILE A 12 -44.01 5.99 -29.12
N LEU A 13 -44.01 7.32 -29.16
CA LEU A 13 -42.99 8.14 -28.51
C LEU A 13 -42.96 7.93 -27.00
N VAL A 14 -44.12 7.88 -26.34
CA VAL A 14 -44.22 7.62 -24.90
C VAL A 14 -43.68 6.23 -24.55
N VAL A 15 -44.00 5.21 -25.35
CA VAL A 15 -43.49 3.84 -25.15
C VAL A 15 -41.97 3.74 -25.36
N ILE A 16 -41.43 4.44 -26.36
CA ILE A 16 -39.97 4.48 -26.59
C ILE A 16 -39.27 5.18 -25.43
N ILE A 17 -39.81 6.31 -24.97
CA ILE A 17 -39.24 7.06 -23.84
C ILE A 17 -39.30 6.22 -22.56
N THR A 18 -40.40 5.54 -22.25
CA THR A 18 -40.46 4.65 -21.07
C THR A 18 -39.52 3.46 -21.20
N LEU A 19 -39.33 2.88 -22.39
CA LEU A 19 -38.34 1.81 -22.60
C LEU A 19 -36.91 2.30 -22.43
N VAL A 20 -36.59 3.53 -22.82
CA VAL A 20 -35.28 4.16 -22.58
C VAL A 20 -35.07 4.43 -21.09
N PHE A 21 -36.10 4.91 -20.37
CA PHE A 21 -36.02 5.09 -18.90
C PHE A 21 -35.95 3.78 -18.12
N LEU A 22 -36.44 2.66 -18.68
CA LEU A 22 -36.35 1.32 -18.08
C LEU A 22 -35.03 0.59 -18.40
N ARG A 23 -34.25 1.08 -19.38
CA ARG A 23 -32.87 0.64 -19.60
C ARG A 23 -31.98 1.48 -18.69
N GLY A 24 -31.51 0.87 -17.60
CA GLY A 24 -30.57 1.52 -16.67
C GLY A 24 -29.29 1.95 -17.37
N ASN A 25 -28.43 2.69 -16.67
CA ASN A 25 -27.18 3.21 -17.20
C ASN A 25 -26.33 2.07 -17.80
N GLU A 26 -26.19 2.04 -19.12
CA GLU A 26 -25.61 0.92 -19.86
C GLU A 26 -24.08 1.00 -20.02
N ASP A 27 -23.52 2.18 -19.77
CA ASP A 27 -22.08 2.47 -19.87
C ASP A 27 -21.44 2.60 -18.47
N GLY A 28 -21.13 1.46 -17.85
CA GLY A 28 -20.59 1.38 -16.50
C GLY A 28 -19.84 0.08 -16.21
N TRP A 29 -19.17 0.04 -15.05
CA TRP A 29 -18.56 -1.20 -14.54
C TRP A 29 -19.61 -2.00 -13.78
N ILE A 30 -19.75 -3.28 -14.12
CA ILE A 30 -20.67 -4.21 -13.46
C ILE A 30 -19.83 -5.26 -12.75
N CYS A 31 -20.31 -5.75 -11.63
CA CYS A 31 -19.62 -6.74 -10.82
C CYS A 31 -20.08 -8.15 -11.19
N GLU A 32 -19.15 -9.00 -11.61
CA GLU A 32 -19.38 -10.41 -11.94
C GLU A 32 -18.27 -11.24 -11.28
N ASP A 33 -18.65 -12.25 -10.48
CA ASP A 33 -17.72 -13.10 -9.73
C ASP A 33 -16.70 -12.34 -8.86
N GLY A 34 -17.09 -11.18 -8.33
CA GLY A 34 -16.22 -10.31 -7.51
C GLY A 34 -15.30 -9.39 -8.30
N PHE A 35 -15.27 -9.48 -9.63
CA PHE A 35 -14.44 -8.65 -10.50
C PHE A 35 -15.26 -7.60 -11.26
N PRO A 36 -14.70 -6.40 -11.50
CA PRO A 36 -15.33 -5.41 -12.36
C PRO A 36 -15.23 -5.85 -13.82
N VAL A 37 -16.38 -6.18 -14.40
CA VAL A 37 -16.57 -6.50 -15.81
C VAL A 37 -17.05 -5.26 -16.56
N LYS A 38 -16.42 -5.02 -17.71
CA LYS A 38 -16.74 -3.88 -18.58
C LYS A 38 -18.13 -4.07 -19.19
N HIS A 39 -19.04 -3.13 -18.95
CA HIS A 39 -20.34 -3.06 -19.62
C HIS A 39 -20.47 -1.75 -20.40
N GLY A 40 -20.72 -1.83 -21.71
CA GLY A 40 -20.72 -0.65 -22.58
C GLY A 40 -19.32 -0.02 -22.74
N ASN A 41 -19.24 1.30 -22.73
CA ASN A 41 -17.97 2.05 -22.74
C ASN A 41 -17.87 3.00 -21.53
N PRO A 42 -17.45 2.49 -20.36
CA PRO A 42 -17.23 3.32 -19.18
C PRO A 42 -16.19 4.41 -19.47
N SER A 43 -16.50 5.63 -19.04
CA SER A 43 -15.62 6.81 -19.15
C SER A 43 -14.58 6.89 -18.03
N GLN A 44 -14.78 6.11 -16.97
CA GLN A 44 -13.87 5.99 -15.82
C GLN A 44 -13.02 4.73 -15.95
N PRO A 45 -11.77 4.73 -15.44
CA PRO A 45 -10.97 3.51 -15.36
C PRO A 45 -11.69 2.43 -14.55
N ALA A 46 -11.31 1.17 -14.74
CA ALA A 46 -11.85 0.07 -13.94
C ALA A 46 -11.63 0.35 -12.46
N PRO A 47 -12.64 0.12 -11.59
CA PRO A 47 -12.41 0.03 -10.15
C PRO A 47 -11.28 -0.97 -9.91
N ILE A 48 -10.31 -0.58 -9.09
CA ILE A 48 -9.16 -1.41 -8.77
C ILE A 48 -9.52 -2.41 -7.66
N ASP A 49 -10.54 -2.09 -6.86
CA ASP A 49 -11.05 -2.92 -5.78
C ASP A 49 -12.04 -4.00 -6.26
N LEU A 50 -12.00 -5.16 -5.59
CA LEU A 50 -12.97 -6.23 -5.77
C LEU A 50 -14.37 -5.74 -5.38
N CYS A 51 -15.30 -5.96 -6.29
CA CYS A 51 -16.65 -5.44 -6.26
C CYS A 51 -17.53 -5.94 -5.10
N ASP A 52 -17.17 -7.05 -4.46
CA ASP A 52 -18.12 -7.86 -3.67
C ASP A 52 -17.72 -8.00 -2.19
N GLY A 53 -16.92 -7.07 -1.67
CA GLY A 53 -16.45 -7.13 -0.28
C GLY A 53 -15.55 -8.35 -0.01
N VAL A 54 -14.90 -8.88 -1.05
CA VAL A 54 -13.93 -9.97 -0.93
C VAL A 54 -12.75 -9.45 -0.13
N VAL A 55 -12.64 -9.91 1.11
CA VAL A 55 -11.51 -9.63 1.97
C VAL A 55 -10.32 -10.46 1.47
N ALA A 56 -9.37 -9.81 0.79
CA ALA A 56 -8.18 -10.48 0.25
C ALA A 56 -6.89 -10.13 0.99
N SER A 57 -6.91 -9.06 1.80
CA SER A 57 -5.76 -8.58 2.56
C SER A 57 -6.15 -8.09 3.96
N PHE A 58 -5.14 -7.84 4.79
CA PHE A 58 -5.36 -7.19 6.09
C PHE A 58 -6.06 -5.83 5.94
N ASP A 59 -5.65 -5.04 4.95
CA ASP A 59 -6.26 -3.73 4.68
C ASP A 59 -7.74 -3.87 4.30
N ASP A 60 -8.09 -4.83 3.45
CA ASP A 60 -9.47 -5.09 3.05
C ASP A 60 -10.30 -5.55 4.26
N CYS A 61 -9.71 -6.37 5.12
CA CYS A 61 -10.36 -6.87 6.33
C CYS A 61 -10.71 -5.70 7.25
N VAL A 62 -9.76 -4.77 7.45
CA VAL A 62 -9.97 -3.56 8.27
C VAL A 62 -10.96 -2.61 7.60
N LYS A 63 -10.85 -2.38 6.28
CA LYS A 63 -11.80 -1.54 5.50
C LYS A 63 -13.23 -2.09 5.58
N ALA A 64 -13.40 -3.41 5.64
CA ALA A 64 -14.68 -4.08 5.83
C ALA A 64 -15.25 -3.96 7.25
N GLY A 65 -14.53 -3.33 8.19
CA GLY A 65 -14.99 -3.09 9.56
C GLY A 65 -14.83 -4.28 10.51
N ASN A 66 -14.03 -5.28 10.13
CA ASN A 66 -13.76 -6.44 10.97
C ASN A 66 -12.85 -6.10 12.17
N PRO A 67 -12.93 -6.86 13.27
CA PRO A 67 -12.11 -6.61 14.45
C PRO A 67 -10.63 -6.89 14.20
N VAL A 68 -9.78 -5.96 14.66
CA VAL A 68 -8.32 -6.13 14.71
C VAL A 68 -7.92 -6.60 16.10
N MET A 69 -7.17 -7.69 16.17
CA MET A 69 -6.68 -8.27 17.40
C MET A 69 -5.49 -7.46 17.96
N GLU A 70 -5.37 -7.42 19.29
CA GLU A 70 -4.23 -6.81 20.00
C GLU A 70 -2.99 -7.72 19.94
N SER A 71 -2.47 -7.94 18.74
CA SER A 71 -1.27 -8.74 18.47
C SER A 71 -0.23 -7.94 17.69
N TYR A 72 1.02 -8.38 17.72
CA TYR A 72 2.09 -7.90 16.84
C TYR A 72 2.70 -9.07 16.06
N PRO A 73 2.59 -9.11 14.71
CA PRO A 73 1.90 -8.16 13.84
C PRO A 73 0.38 -8.11 14.12
N ARG A 74 -0.28 -7.03 13.71
CA ARG A 74 -1.74 -6.94 13.84
C ARG A 74 -2.40 -8.00 12.98
N GLN A 75 -3.49 -8.56 13.47
CA GLN A 75 -4.27 -9.56 12.74
C GLN A 75 -5.73 -9.12 12.71
N CYS A 76 -6.36 -9.27 11.54
CA CYS A 76 -7.77 -8.97 11.35
C CYS A 76 -8.50 -10.26 10.99
N ARG A 77 -9.62 -10.54 11.68
CA ARG A 77 -10.43 -11.74 11.43
C ARG A 77 -11.72 -11.35 10.73
N ASP A 78 -11.92 -11.87 9.53
CA ASP A 78 -13.16 -11.65 8.78
C ASP A 78 -14.33 -12.44 9.40
N SER A 79 -15.36 -11.70 9.81
CA SER A 79 -16.54 -12.25 10.48
C SER A 79 -17.42 -13.08 9.54
N ASN A 80 -17.32 -12.87 8.22
CA ASN A 80 -18.12 -13.57 7.23
C ASN A 80 -17.52 -14.93 6.84
N THR A 81 -16.20 -14.99 6.67
CA THR A 81 -15.48 -16.18 6.18
C THR A 81 -14.69 -16.92 7.25
N ASP A 82 -14.56 -16.35 8.45
CA ASP A 82 -13.71 -16.81 9.55
C ASP A 82 -12.20 -16.82 9.23
N GLN A 83 -11.80 -16.22 8.11
CA GLN A 83 -10.40 -16.11 7.71
C GLN A 83 -9.67 -15.04 8.52
N SER A 84 -8.39 -15.26 8.79
CA SER A 84 -7.54 -14.29 9.48
C SER A 84 -6.45 -13.79 8.54
N PHE A 85 -6.27 -12.47 8.52
CA PHE A 85 -5.28 -11.77 7.70
C PHE A 85 -4.27 -11.11 8.63
N THR A 86 -2.99 -11.33 8.37
CA THR A 86 -1.89 -10.73 9.14
C THR A 86 -1.39 -9.49 8.41
N GLU A 87 -1.15 -8.42 9.16
CA GLU A 87 -0.51 -7.21 8.64
C GLU A 87 0.88 -7.52 8.09
N ASN A 88 1.18 -7.00 6.90
CA ASN A 88 2.53 -7.07 6.33
C ASN A 88 3.43 -6.06 7.06
N ILE A 89 4.47 -6.56 7.72
CA ILE A 89 5.49 -5.75 8.40
C ILE A 89 6.89 -5.90 7.77
N GLY A 90 6.95 -6.41 6.54
CA GLY A 90 8.19 -6.77 5.87
C GLY A 90 8.93 -7.87 6.63
N ASN A 91 10.26 -7.73 6.74
CA ASN A 91 11.10 -8.71 7.43
C ASN A 91 11.50 -8.26 8.86
N GLN A 92 10.76 -7.32 9.46
CA GLN A 92 11.11 -6.72 10.75
C GLN A 92 11.38 -7.74 11.86
N LEU A 93 10.56 -8.79 11.98
CA LEU A 93 10.75 -9.81 13.02
C LEU A 93 11.96 -10.72 12.76
N GLU A 94 12.33 -10.91 11.50
CA GLU A 94 13.53 -11.67 11.13
C GLU A 94 14.80 -10.92 11.51
N LYS A 95 14.72 -9.59 11.55
CA LYS A 95 15.85 -8.69 11.82
C LYS A 95 15.88 -8.11 13.23
N ASP A 96 14.93 -8.46 14.11
CA ASP A 96 14.81 -7.84 15.45
C ASP A 96 16.08 -7.93 16.30
N ASN A 97 16.88 -8.98 16.13
CA ASN A 97 18.15 -9.15 16.86
C ASN A 97 19.33 -8.36 16.27
N LEU A 98 19.17 -7.80 15.07
CA LEU A 98 20.20 -7.08 14.31
C LEU A 98 19.89 -5.59 14.20
N ILE A 99 18.65 -5.23 13.91
CA ILE A 99 18.23 -3.85 13.70
C ILE A 99 16.73 -3.70 14.00
N ARG A 100 16.38 -2.59 14.64
CA ARG A 100 15.03 -2.22 15.04
C ARG A 100 14.72 -0.81 14.60
N LEU A 101 13.58 -0.64 13.96
CA LEU A 101 13.05 0.66 13.56
C LEU A 101 11.89 1.06 14.47
N ASP A 102 12.04 2.18 15.16
CA ASP A 102 11.00 2.74 16.02
C ASP A 102 10.07 3.69 15.26
N ASN A 103 10.63 4.45 14.32
CA ASN A 103 9.89 5.33 13.44
C ASN A 103 10.53 5.37 12.04
N PRO A 104 9.74 5.27 10.95
CA PRO A 104 8.31 4.96 10.92
C PRO A 104 8.00 3.50 11.34
N ARG A 105 6.76 3.25 11.79
CA ARG A 105 6.22 1.90 11.95
C ARG A 105 5.78 1.33 10.59
N PRO A 106 5.68 -0.01 10.44
CA PRO A 106 5.16 -0.60 9.21
C PRO A 106 3.80 -0.04 8.80
N ASN A 107 3.64 0.18 7.49
CA ASN A 107 2.47 0.77 6.83
C ASN A 107 2.10 2.19 7.30
N GLN A 108 2.96 2.85 8.08
CA GLN A 108 2.74 4.25 8.47
C GLN A 108 2.79 5.15 7.23
N LYS A 109 1.84 6.09 7.18
CA LYS A 109 1.88 7.18 6.20
C LYS A 109 3.03 8.14 6.54
N ILE A 110 3.92 8.34 5.58
CA ILE A 110 5.12 9.18 5.68
C ILE A 110 4.96 10.45 4.85
N GLU A 111 5.57 11.52 5.32
CA GLU A 111 5.66 12.80 4.61
C GLU A 111 7.11 13.27 4.62
N SER A 112 7.45 14.13 3.66
CA SER A 112 8.78 14.72 3.62
C SER A 112 8.84 16.01 4.45
N PRO A 113 9.87 16.20 5.28
CA PRO A 113 10.98 15.29 5.56
C PRO A 113 10.60 14.13 6.50
N LEU A 114 11.08 12.92 6.21
CA LEU A 114 10.86 11.74 7.05
C LEU A 114 12.01 11.57 8.05
N THR A 115 11.71 11.66 9.34
CA THR A 115 12.67 11.33 10.41
C THR A 115 12.66 9.83 10.68
N LEU A 116 13.83 9.18 10.67
CA LEU A 116 13.95 7.78 11.06
C LEU A 116 14.66 7.69 12.41
N LYS A 117 14.19 6.78 13.26
CA LYS A 117 14.75 6.49 14.57
C LYS A 117 14.73 5.00 14.82
N GLY A 118 15.78 4.50 15.44
CA GLY A 118 15.87 3.10 15.83
C GLY A 118 17.22 2.78 16.43
N GLU A 119 17.52 1.50 16.48
CA GLU A 119 18.79 0.96 16.95
C GLU A 119 19.26 -0.20 16.08
N ALA A 120 20.55 -0.32 15.86
CA ALA A 120 21.13 -1.45 15.14
C ALA A 120 22.37 -1.96 15.88
N ARG A 121 22.69 -3.25 15.72
CA ARG A 121 23.95 -3.81 16.20
C ARG A 121 25.10 -3.01 15.60
N GLY A 122 26.17 -2.76 16.35
CA GLY A 122 27.31 -2.00 15.84
C GLY A 122 27.93 -2.56 14.54
N THR A 123 27.80 -3.87 14.31
CA THR A 123 28.19 -4.56 13.07
C THR A 123 27.34 -4.21 11.84
N TRP A 124 26.22 -3.50 12.01
CA TRP A 124 25.39 -2.99 10.93
C TRP A 124 25.99 -1.74 10.28
N PHE A 125 26.80 -1.01 11.04
CA PHE A 125 27.44 0.23 10.63
C PHE A 125 28.82 -0.03 10.02
N PHE A 126 29.23 0.85 9.12
CA PHE A 126 30.61 1.01 8.70
C PHE A 126 30.94 2.50 8.69
N GLU A 127 32.11 2.86 9.22
CA GLU A 127 32.49 4.27 9.45
C GLU A 127 31.46 5.07 10.29
N GLY A 128 30.56 4.37 11.00
CA GLY A 128 29.51 4.94 11.84
C GLY A 128 28.21 5.25 11.11
N ASP A 129 28.05 4.87 9.84
CA ASP A 129 26.81 5.03 9.10
C ASP A 129 26.39 3.77 8.34
N PHE A 130 25.18 3.83 7.78
CA PHE A 130 24.66 2.83 6.85
C PHE A 130 23.65 3.47 5.88
N PRO A 131 23.47 2.92 4.66
CA PRO A 131 22.55 3.45 3.68
C PRO A 131 21.09 3.05 3.94
N VAL A 132 20.19 3.99 3.66
CA VAL A 132 18.74 3.79 3.68
C VAL A 132 18.15 4.24 2.35
N ILE A 133 17.31 3.38 1.79
CA ILE A 133 16.69 3.56 0.48
C ILE A 133 15.18 3.59 0.66
N LEU A 134 14.52 4.58 0.05
CA LEU A 134 13.07 4.67 -0.05
C LEU A 134 12.66 4.38 -1.49
N THR A 135 11.80 3.38 -1.68
CA THR A 135 11.28 2.99 -3.00
C THR A 135 9.78 3.16 -3.10
N ASP A 136 9.26 3.28 -4.31
CA ASP A 136 7.84 3.10 -4.59
C ASP A 136 7.47 1.61 -4.66
N TRP A 137 6.21 1.34 -4.98
CA TRP A 137 5.63 0.01 -5.15
C TRP A 137 6.23 -0.82 -6.30
N ASP A 138 6.84 -0.20 -7.30
CA ASP A 138 7.50 -0.85 -8.45
C ASP A 138 9.01 -1.03 -8.20
N GLY A 139 9.49 -0.65 -7.01
CA GLY A 139 10.90 -0.71 -6.63
C GLY A 139 11.73 0.43 -7.20
N LYS A 140 11.13 1.47 -7.79
CA LYS A 140 11.85 2.66 -8.21
C LYS A 140 12.32 3.41 -6.97
N ILE A 141 13.60 3.74 -6.93
CA ILE A 141 14.19 4.54 -5.86
C ILE A 141 13.65 5.97 -5.95
N ILE A 142 13.06 6.43 -4.85
CA ILE A 142 12.55 7.79 -4.67
C ILE A 142 13.62 8.65 -3.97
N ALA A 143 14.25 8.10 -2.93
CA ALA A 143 15.30 8.79 -2.19
C ALA A 143 16.28 7.80 -1.56
N GLU A 144 17.50 8.28 -1.35
CA GLU A 144 18.57 7.56 -0.64
C GLU A 144 19.22 8.51 0.36
N GLY A 145 19.62 7.98 1.51
CA GLY A 145 20.30 8.76 2.54
C GLY A 145 21.14 7.87 3.45
N PHE A 146 22.09 8.49 4.16
CA PHE A 146 22.95 7.81 5.13
C PHE A 146 22.49 8.13 6.55
N PHE A 147 22.46 7.12 7.40
CA PHE A 147 22.02 7.23 8.79
C PHE A 147 23.17 6.92 9.72
N THR A 148 23.47 7.87 10.60
CA THR A 148 24.64 7.80 11.48
C THR A 148 24.27 7.29 12.87
N ALA A 149 25.13 6.45 13.43
CA ALA A 149 25.12 6.08 14.85
C ALA A 149 25.20 7.32 15.75
N LYS A 150 24.51 7.29 16.88
CA LYS A 150 24.55 8.35 17.90
C LYS A 150 25.56 8.09 19.01
N ASP A 151 26.04 6.85 19.13
CA ASP A 151 27.03 6.42 20.11
C ASP A 151 28.18 5.64 19.41
N ASP A 152 29.10 5.10 20.20
CA ASP A 152 30.21 4.28 19.71
C ASP A 152 29.67 3.01 19.01
N TRP A 153 29.92 2.91 17.71
CA TRP A 153 29.45 1.83 16.85
C TRP A 153 30.38 0.63 16.82
N MET A 154 31.61 0.74 17.34
CA MET A 154 32.59 -0.35 17.36
C MET A 154 32.28 -1.38 18.46
N THR A 155 31.06 -1.90 18.44
CA THR A 155 30.49 -2.80 19.46
C THR A 155 29.62 -3.88 18.82
N GLU A 156 29.39 -4.95 19.55
CA GLU A 156 28.38 -5.95 19.19
C GLU A 156 27.01 -5.60 19.78
N GLU A 157 26.89 -4.53 20.58
CA GLU A 157 25.62 -4.10 21.17
C GLU A 157 24.77 -3.25 20.24
N PHE A 158 23.51 -3.02 20.62
CA PHE A 158 22.62 -2.09 19.93
C PHE A 158 23.08 -0.65 20.15
N VAL A 159 23.12 0.08 19.05
CA VAL A 159 23.55 1.47 18.97
C VAL A 159 22.42 2.28 18.32
N PRO A 160 21.94 3.35 18.97
CA PRO A 160 20.87 4.16 18.43
C PRO A 160 21.32 4.91 17.18
N PHE A 161 20.42 5.04 16.21
CA PHE A 161 20.60 5.86 15.01
C PHE A 161 19.42 6.81 14.84
N GLU A 162 19.69 7.97 14.26
CA GLU A 162 18.65 8.92 13.87
C GLU A 162 19.14 9.81 12.73
N GLY A 163 18.26 10.00 11.75
CA GLY A 163 18.51 10.86 10.60
C GLY A 163 17.22 11.32 9.96
N THR A 164 17.33 12.00 8.83
CA THR A 164 16.17 12.54 8.11
C THR A 164 16.36 12.34 6.62
N LEU A 165 15.32 11.85 5.96
CA LEU A 165 15.27 11.61 4.53
C LEU A 165 14.32 12.63 3.88
N VAL A 166 14.85 13.41 2.94
CA VAL A 166 14.06 14.35 2.13
C VAL A 166 13.75 13.67 0.79
N PHE A 167 12.50 13.77 0.34
CA PHE A 167 12.03 13.09 -0.85
C PHE A 167 10.82 13.80 -1.45
N GLU A 168 10.59 13.63 -2.74
CA GLU A 168 9.36 14.09 -3.39
C GLU A 168 8.33 12.97 -3.34
N ASN A 169 7.12 13.28 -2.91
CA ASN A 169 6.05 12.29 -2.83
C ASN A 169 5.73 11.80 -4.26
N PRO A 170 5.78 10.48 -4.55
CA PRO A 170 5.44 9.96 -5.87
C PRO A 170 4.02 10.36 -6.29
N GLU A 171 3.80 10.59 -7.59
CA GLU A 171 2.49 11.01 -8.10
C GLU A 171 1.39 9.97 -7.81
N ASN A 172 0.26 10.44 -7.25
CA ASN A 172 -0.91 9.62 -6.85
C ASN A 172 -1.70 9.09 -8.08
N LEU A 173 -1.15 8.11 -8.79
CA LEU A 173 -1.80 7.45 -9.93
C LEU A 173 -2.70 6.26 -9.53
N GLY A 174 -2.87 5.98 -8.23
CA GLY A 174 -3.80 4.98 -7.65
C GLY A 174 -3.37 4.42 -6.28
N ASP A 175 -4.18 3.57 -5.64
CA ASP A 175 -3.94 3.03 -4.28
C ASP A 175 -2.63 2.24 -4.11
N PHE A 176 -2.16 1.58 -5.17
CA PHE A 176 -0.85 0.90 -5.15
C PHE A 176 0.31 1.90 -5.24
N SER A 177 0.11 3.07 -5.86
CA SER A 177 1.13 4.13 -5.91
C SER A 177 1.39 4.78 -4.56
N GLU A 178 0.43 4.65 -3.63
CA GLU A 178 0.60 5.09 -2.24
C GLU A 178 1.47 4.13 -1.42
N LYS A 179 1.86 2.95 -1.94
CA LYS A 179 2.71 1.99 -1.23
C LYS A 179 4.17 2.18 -1.61
N GLY A 180 5.06 1.87 -0.67
CA GLY A 180 6.49 1.83 -0.90
C GLY A 180 7.21 0.99 0.16
N SER A 181 8.53 0.96 0.04
CA SER A 181 9.39 0.24 0.98
C SER A 181 10.51 1.14 1.47
N LEU A 182 10.76 1.08 2.76
CA LEU A 182 11.93 1.65 3.41
C LEU A 182 12.93 0.54 3.69
N ILE A 183 14.09 0.61 3.06
CA ILE A 183 15.11 -0.43 3.07
C ILE A 183 16.34 0.12 3.79
N LEU A 184 16.59 -0.35 5.02
CA LEU A 184 17.79 -0.05 5.78
C LEU A 184 18.80 -1.15 5.46
N ARG A 185 19.85 -0.83 4.71
CA ARG A 185 20.86 -1.80 4.30
C ARG A 185 22.00 -1.81 5.29
N LYS A 186 22.50 -2.99 5.65
CA LYS A 186 23.77 -3.14 6.33
C LYS A 186 24.87 -2.66 5.38
N ASP A 187 25.80 -1.85 5.87
CA ASP A 187 26.89 -1.44 5.00
C ASP A 187 27.83 -2.63 4.73
N ASN A 188 28.21 -2.79 3.46
CA ASN A 188 29.04 -3.91 3.01
C ASN A 188 30.16 -3.43 2.08
N PRO A 189 31.25 -2.88 2.65
CA PRO A 189 32.40 -2.40 1.87
C PRO A 189 33.10 -3.49 1.06
N SER A 190 32.94 -4.76 1.46
CA SER A 190 33.54 -5.90 0.75
C SER A 190 32.81 -6.23 -0.56
N GLY A 191 31.54 -5.82 -0.69
CA GLY A 191 30.68 -6.16 -1.82
C GLY A 191 30.36 -7.66 -1.95
N LEU A 192 30.67 -8.45 -0.92
CA LEU A 192 30.45 -9.90 -0.90
C LEU A 192 29.01 -10.21 -0.48
N PRO A 193 28.24 -10.98 -1.27
CA PRO A 193 26.82 -11.26 -0.99
C PRO A 193 26.55 -11.88 0.38
N GLU A 194 27.49 -12.65 0.93
CA GLU A 194 27.37 -13.25 2.27
C GLU A 194 27.33 -12.22 3.41
N ASN A 195 27.76 -10.98 3.15
CA ASN A 195 27.77 -9.89 4.12
C ASN A 195 26.59 -8.93 3.94
N ASP A 196 25.81 -9.08 2.85
CA ASP A 196 24.64 -8.27 2.57
C ASP A 196 23.52 -8.61 3.56
N ASP A 197 22.95 -7.58 4.16
CA ASP A 197 21.74 -7.70 4.95
C ASP A 197 20.88 -6.43 4.81
N ALA A 198 19.57 -6.56 4.97
CA ALA A 198 18.64 -5.46 4.90
C ALA A 198 17.41 -5.67 5.79
N LEU A 199 16.98 -4.59 6.42
CA LEU A 199 15.66 -4.46 7.02
C LEU A 199 14.74 -3.74 6.04
N GLU A 200 13.66 -4.39 5.65
CA GLU A 200 12.65 -3.88 4.73
C GLU A 200 11.35 -3.63 5.48
N ILE A 201 10.90 -2.39 5.48
CA ILE A 201 9.67 -1.95 6.15
C ILE A 201 8.71 -1.39 5.11
N PRO A 202 7.49 -1.94 4.96
CA PRO A 202 6.49 -1.35 4.09
C PRO A 202 6.04 0.01 4.64
N ILE A 203 5.87 1.00 3.78
CA ILE A 203 5.43 2.36 4.13
C ILE A 203 4.28 2.81 3.21
N ARG A 204 3.66 3.94 3.55
CA ARG A 204 2.68 4.61 2.70
C ARG A 204 3.02 6.07 2.46
N PHE A 205 2.70 6.61 1.29
CA PHE A 205 2.85 8.02 0.94
C PHE A 205 1.60 8.86 1.24
#